data_AF-A0A1M6C305-F1
#
_entry.id   AF-A0A1M6C305-F1
#
_cell.length_a   1.000
_cell.length_b   1.000
_cell.length_c   1.000
_cell.angle_alpha   90.00
_cell.angle_beta   90.00
_cell.angle_gamma   90.00
#
_symmetry.space_group_name_H-M   'P 1'
#
loop_
_entity.id
_entity.type
_entity.pdbx_description
1 polymer ?
#
loop_
_entity_poly.entity_id
_entity_poly.type
_entity_poly.pdbx_seq_one_letter_code
_entity_poly.pdbx_strand_id
1 'polypeptide(L)'
;MEDKVIVIFKRRSSDPGIDIEIPTDITAAELIYGLNQGLHLGINVDDPIHAYMRAENPIALIRGDVTIEELGIRNGSVIVMEE
;
A
#
# COMPACT_ATOMS: atom_id res chain seq x y z
N MET A 1 6.28 -12.38 -16.44
CA MET A 1 5.83 -10.99 -16.62
C MET A 1 5.79 -10.42 -15.22
N GLU A 2 6.35 -9.24 -14.98
CA GLU A 2 6.11 -8.54 -13.71
C GLU A 2 4.64 -8.14 -13.71
N ASP A 3 3.83 -8.82 -12.92
CA ASP A 3 2.42 -8.46 -12.78
C ASP A 3 2.36 -7.17 -11.97
N LYS A 4 1.76 -6.15 -12.58
CA LYS A 4 1.57 -4.83 -11.99
C LYS A 4 0.09 -4.53 -11.88
N VAL A 5 -0.27 -3.76 -10.88
CA VAL A 5 -1.65 -3.33 -10.63
C VAL A 5 -1.72 -1.84 -10.42
N ILE A 6 -2.81 -1.24 -10.90
CA ILE A 6 -3.15 0.17 -10.66
C ILE A 6 -4.09 0.22 -9.46
N VAL A 7 -3.64 0.84 -8.38
CA VAL A 7 -4.41 1.01 -7.14
C VAL A 7 -4.63 2.49 -6.85
N ILE A 8 -5.64 2.77 -6.04
CA ILE A 8 -5.97 4.13 -5.62
C ILE A 8 -5.37 4.35 -4.24
N PHE A 9 -4.32 5.14 -4.13
CA PHE A 9 -3.75 5.53 -2.85
C PHE A 9 -4.47 6.74 -2.26
N LYS A 10 -4.79 6.68 -0.98
CA LYS A 10 -5.36 7.76 -0.19
C LYS A 10 -4.58 7.97 1.09
N ARG A 11 -4.34 9.24 1.43
CA ARG A 11 -3.75 9.60 2.74
C ARG A 11 -4.74 9.40 3.88
N ARG A 12 -6.03 9.59 3.65
CA ARG A 12 -7.14 9.30 4.57
C ARG A 12 -8.34 8.86 3.75
N SER A 13 -9.27 8.07 4.29
CA SER A 13 -10.41 7.58 3.50
C SER A 13 -11.27 8.69 2.87
N SER A 14 -11.34 9.87 3.51
CA SER A 14 -12.04 11.07 3.03
C SER A 14 -11.31 11.82 1.92
N ASP A 15 -10.01 11.59 1.76
CA ASP A 15 -9.18 12.37 0.85
C ASP A 15 -9.36 11.90 -0.59
N PRO A 16 -9.16 12.79 -1.58
CA PRO A 16 -9.06 12.38 -2.97
C PRO A 16 -7.91 11.37 -3.13
N GLY A 17 -8.15 10.34 -3.95
CA GLY A 17 -7.15 9.33 -4.25
C GLY A 17 -6.27 9.70 -5.44
N ILE A 18 -5.08 9.13 -5.48
CA ILE A 18 -4.21 9.14 -6.65
C ILE A 18 -4.03 7.72 -7.17
N ASP A 19 -4.04 7.57 -8.49
CA ASP A 19 -3.75 6.27 -9.12
C ASP A 19 -2.24 6.05 -9.12
N ILE A 20 -1.82 4.87 -8.64
CA ILE A 20 -0.42 4.45 -8.61
C ILE A 20 -0.29 3.05 -9.22
N GLU A 21 0.72 2.86 -10.06
CA GLU A 21 1.11 1.54 -10.56
C GLU A 21 2.11 0.92 -9.58
N ILE A 22 1.82 -0.28 -9.08
CA ILE A 22 2.70 -1.01 -8.16
C ILE A 22 2.94 -2.44 -8.69
N PRO A 23 4.13 -3.01 -8.49
CA PRO A 23 4.38 -4.42 -8.75
C PRO A 23 3.66 -5.29 -7.71
N THR A 24 3.25 -6.51 -8.07
CA THR A 24 2.54 -7.42 -7.16
C THR A 24 3.46 -8.37 -6.41
N ASP A 25 4.71 -8.53 -6.86
CA ASP A 25 5.72 -9.45 -6.30
C ASP A 25 6.56 -8.85 -5.16
N ILE A 26 6.38 -7.56 -4.86
CA ILE A 26 6.99 -6.92 -3.70
C ILE A 26 6.20 -7.21 -2.42
N THR A 27 6.89 -7.11 -1.30
CA THR A 27 6.30 -7.22 0.03
C THR A 27 5.51 -5.96 0.41
N ALA A 28 4.60 -6.10 1.38
CA ALA A 28 3.89 -4.98 1.98
C ALA A 28 4.84 -3.96 2.62
N ALA A 29 5.94 -4.41 3.23
CA ALA A 29 6.97 -3.53 3.77
C ALA A 29 7.66 -2.70 2.68
N GLU A 30 8.03 -3.32 1.55
CA GLU A 30 8.62 -2.63 0.40
C GLU A 30 7.66 -1.62 -0.22
N LEU A 31 6.37 -1.96 -0.33
CA LEU A 31 5.34 -1.03 -0.79
C LEU A 31 5.26 0.19 0.14
N ILE A 32 5.16 -0.02 1.45
CA ILE A 32 5.07 1.07 2.43
C ILE A 32 6.32 1.96 2.36
N TYR A 33 7.50 1.35 2.27
CA TYR A 33 8.76 2.08 2.12
C TYR A 33 8.76 2.93 0.85
N GLY A 34 8.41 2.34 -0.30
CA GLY A 34 8.37 3.02 -1.58
C GLY A 34 7.38 4.20 -1.60
N LEU A 35 6.18 4.01 -1.06
CA LEU A 35 5.18 5.07 -0.94
C LEU A 35 5.65 6.17 0.01
N ASN A 36 6.25 5.81 1.14
CA ASN A 36 6.74 6.78 2.11
C ASN A 36 7.84 7.67 1.52
N GLN A 37 8.79 7.08 0.77
CA GLN A 37 9.86 7.84 0.10
C GLN A 37 9.33 8.65 -1.09
N GLY A 38 8.47 8.06 -1.93
CA GLY A 38 7.98 8.68 -3.15
C GLY A 38 6.96 9.79 -2.93
N LEU A 39 6.15 9.70 -1.87
CA LEU A 39 5.08 10.66 -1.55
C LEU A 39 5.36 11.49 -0.28
N HIS A 40 6.54 11.32 0.33
CA HIS A 40 6.94 11.99 1.57
C HIS A 40 5.90 11.87 2.70
N LEU A 41 5.43 10.64 2.94
CA LEU A 41 4.31 10.37 3.87
C LEU A 41 4.66 10.62 5.33
N GLY A 42 5.95 10.54 5.70
CA GLY A 42 6.43 10.75 7.07
C GLY A 42 6.20 9.57 8.01
N ILE A 43 5.97 8.37 7.45
CA ILE A 43 5.83 7.13 8.23
C ILE A 43 7.20 6.76 8.80
N ASN A 44 7.25 6.46 10.10
CA ASN A 44 8.44 5.86 10.72
C ASN A 44 8.49 4.37 10.38
N VAL A 45 9.14 4.02 9.28
CA VAL A 45 9.28 2.63 8.81
C VAL A 45 10.16 1.77 9.72
N ASP A 46 10.97 2.38 10.58
CA ASP A 46 11.79 1.69 11.59
C ASP A 46 10.97 1.21 12.79
N ASP A 47 9.70 1.64 12.89
CA ASP A 47 8.73 1.13 13.85
C ASP A 47 7.72 0.21 13.16
N PRO A 48 7.94 -1.11 13.17
CA PRO A 48 7.09 -2.06 12.46
C PRO A 48 5.64 -2.06 12.95
N ILE A 49 5.37 -1.59 14.17
CA ILE A 49 4.02 -1.56 14.73
C ILE A 49 3.19 -0.49 14.02
N HIS A 50 3.79 0.63 13.66
CA HIS A 50 3.13 1.77 13.04
C HIS A 50 3.32 1.82 11.51
N ALA A 51 4.17 0.96 10.95
CA ALA A 51 4.34 0.79 9.51
C ALA A 51 3.28 -0.17 8.94
N TYR A 52 2.03 0.31 8.81
CA TYR A 52 0.95 -0.42 8.15
C TYR A 52 0.05 0.49 7.31
N MET A 53 -0.67 -0.11 6.37
CA MET A 53 -1.75 0.52 5.63
C MET A 53 -2.95 -0.44 5.58
N ARG A 54 -4.14 0.07 5.25
CA ARG A 54 -5.30 -0.78 4.96
C ARG A 54 -5.59 -0.80 3.46
N ALA A 55 -6.12 -1.91 2.98
CA ALA A 55 -6.77 -1.98 1.69
C ALA A 55 -8.28 -2.02 1.84
N GLU A 56 -8.99 -1.42 0.89
CA GLU A 56 -10.41 -1.65 0.63
C GLU A 56 -10.54 -2.36 -0.73
N ASN A 57 -11.41 -3.37 -0.80
CA ASN A 57 -11.64 -4.20 -2.00
C ASN A 57 -10.38 -4.95 -2.52
N PRO A 58 -9.89 -5.99 -1.83
CA PRO A 58 -10.44 -6.58 -0.60
C PRO A 58 -10.08 -5.81 0.67
N ILE A 59 -10.79 -6.07 1.77
CA ILE A 59 -10.38 -5.59 3.09
C ILE A 59 -9.16 -6.39 3.52
N ALA A 60 -8.01 -5.74 3.63
CA ALA A 60 -6.75 -6.37 4.04
C ALA A 60 -5.89 -5.40 4.86
N LEU A 61 -5.06 -5.96 5.75
CA LEU A 61 -3.99 -5.23 6.43
C LEU A 61 -2.70 -5.40 5.63
N ILE A 62 -2.13 -4.30 5.16
CA ILE A 62 -0.87 -4.27 4.42
C ILE A 62 0.25 -4.02 5.43
N ARG A 63 1.02 -5.06 5.76
CA ARG A 63 2.19 -4.98 6.65
C ARG A 63 3.09 -6.22 6.50
N GLY A 64 4.39 -6.04 6.67
CA GLY A 64 5.36 -7.13 6.81
C GLY A 64 5.78 -7.76 5.48
N ASP A 65 6.22 -9.02 5.54
CA ASP A 65 6.90 -9.70 4.43
C ASP A 65 5.93 -10.44 3.47
N VAL A 66 4.62 -10.24 3.63
CA VAL A 66 3.61 -10.78 2.71
C VAL A 66 3.59 -9.98 1.41
N THR A 67 3.49 -10.66 0.28
CA THR A 67 3.45 -9.98 -1.03
C THR A 67 2.10 -9.31 -1.30
N ILE A 68 2.09 -8.33 -2.20
CA ILE A 68 0.87 -7.65 -2.64
C ILE A 68 -0.09 -8.63 -3.33
N GLU A 69 0.45 -9.60 -4.06
CA GLU A 69 -0.31 -10.71 -4.65
C GLU A 69 -1.01 -11.57 -3.58
N GLU A 70 -0.29 -11.98 -2.53
CA GLU A 70 -0.85 -12.79 -1.42
C GLU A 70 -1.95 -12.05 -0.65
N LEU A 71 -1.88 -10.72 -0.58
CA LEU A 71 -2.91 -9.88 0.01
C LEU A 71 -4.17 -9.75 -0.87
N GLY A 72 -4.12 -10.26 -2.12
CA GLY A 72 -5.24 -10.23 -3.06
C GLY A 72 -5.54 -8.82 -3.62
N ILE A 73 -4.57 -7.92 -3.54
CA ILE A 73 -4.65 -6.56 -4.10
C ILE A 73 -4.67 -6.68 -5.63
N ARG A 74 -5.53 -5.88 -6.26
CA ARG A 74 -5.79 -5.94 -7.70
C ARG A 74 -6.07 -4.54 -8.24
N ASN A 75 -6.23 -4.44 -9.56
CA ASN A 75 -6.64 -3.22 -10.20
C ASN A 75 -7.91 -2.64 -9.55
N GLY A 76 -7.84 -1.36 -9.16
CA GLY A 76 -8.92 -0.63 -8.50
C GLY A 76 -9.04 -0.88 -6.99
N SER A 77 -8.16 -1.67 -6.36
CA SER A 77 -8.05 -1.71 -4.90
C SER A 77 -7.70 -0.32 -4.36
N VAL A 78 -8.22 0.03 -3.18
CA VAL A 78 -7.94 1.31 -2.53
C VAL A 78 -7.00 1.07 -1.37
N ILE A 79 -5.86 1.75 -1.33
CA ILE A 79 -4.90 1.68 -0.22
C ILE A 79 -4.99 2.97 0.58
N VAL A 80 -5.20 2.86 1.89
CA VAL A 80 -5.33 3.99 2.80
C VAL A 80 -4.27 3.92 3.88
N MET A 81 -3.51 5.00 4.02
CA MET A 81 -2.62 5.24 5.15
C MET A 81 -3.48 5.72 6.33
N GLU A 82 -3.70 4.91 7.37
CA GLU A 82 -4.38 5.42 8.57
C GLU A 82 -3.37 6.20 9.41
N GLU A 83 -3.69 7.46 9.77
CA GLU A 83 -2.91 8.25 10.75
C GLU A 83 -3.23 7.85 12.20
#